data_AF-A0A183QNU3-F1
#
_entry.id   AF-A0A183QNU3-F1
#
_cell.length_a   1.000
_cell.length_b   1.000
_cell.length_c   1.000
_cell.angle_alpha   90.00
_cell.angle_beta   90.00
_cell.angle_gamma   90.00
#
_symmetry.space_group_name_H-M   'P 1'
#
loop_
_entity.id
_entity.type
_entity.pdbx_description
1 polymer ?
#
loop_
_entity_poly.entity_id
_entity_poly.type
_entity_poly.pdbx_seq_one_letter_code
_entity_poly.pdbx_strand_id
1 'polypeptide(L)'
;MGSAISKLTPKVIYLLINGNIERILITLSCTSFEIHDLICILSNVPKSSNIIITDVNGLHVPCSGSMLANTYNTPYTVTITQSSEPSEISLIVRMFESITKQMNE
;
A
#
# COMPACT_ATOMS: atom_id res chain seq x y z
N MET A 1 -29.81 -14.19 17.25
CA MET A 1 -28.41 -14.63 17.41
C MET A 1 -27.52 -13.41 17.30
N GLY A 2 -27.27 -12.71 18.40
CA GLY A 2 -26.34 -11.58 18.45
C GLY A 2 -24.93 -12.11 18.64
N SER A 3 -24.20 -12.31 17.54
CA SER A 3 -22.83 -12.78 17.61
C SER A 3 -21.97 -11.71 18.29
N ALA A 4 -21.27 -12.12 19.33
CA ALA A 4 -20.50 -11.26 20.21
C ALA A 4 -19.45 -10.45 19.42
N ILE A 5 -19.67 -9.14 19.31
CA ILE A 5 -18.67 -8.14 18.85
C ILE A 5 -17.52 -7.94 19.88
N SER A 6 -17.38 -8.89 20.82
CA SER A 6 -16.48 -8.81 21.97
C SER A 6 -15.05 -9.20 21.59
N LYS A 7 -14.33 -8.28 20.94
CA LYS A 7 -12.84 -8.08 20.93
C LYS A 7 -12.32 -7.34 19.69
N LEU A 8 -13.14 -6.52 19.02
CA LEU A 8 -12.59 -5.51 18.11
C LEU A 8 -12.07 -4.34 18.95
N THR A 9 -10.92 -4.49 19.63
CA THR A 9 -10.20 -3.31 20.15
C THR A 9 -9.46 -2.70 18.97
N PRO A 10 -9.93 -1.58 18.40
CA PRO A 10 -9.21 -0.92 17.34
C PRO A 10 -7.85 -0.47 17.87
N LYS A 11 -6.80 -0.70 17.09
CA LYS A 11 -5.45 -0.25 17.36
C LYS A 11 -5.13 0.87 16.38
N VAL A 12 -4.55 1.95 16.89
CA VAL A 12 -4.02 3.01 16.06
C VAL A 12 -2.61 2.63 15.67
N ILE A 13 -2.30 2.74 14.38
CA ILE A 13 -0.92 2.70 13.90
C ILE A 13 -0.60 3.98 13.13
N TYR A 14 0.66 4.35 13.16
CA TYR A 14 1.24 5.51 12.48
C TYR A 14 2.07 5.00 11.30
N LEU A 15 1.84 5.57 10.12
CA LEU A 15 2.49 5.22 8.87
C LEU A 15 3.17 6.47 8.33
N LEU A 16 4.42 6.34 7.91
CA LEU A 16 5.15 7.37 7.19
C LEU A 16 4.99 7.10 5.69
N ILE A 17 4.20 7.93 5.02
CA ILE A 17 3.88 7.85 3.60
C ILE A 17 4.38 9.15 2.93
N ASN A 18 5.30 9.05 1.96
CA ASN A 18 5.83 10.20 1.22
C ASN A 18 6.33 11.35 2.13
N GLY A 19 6.89 11.03 3.30
CA GLY A 19 7.37 12.01 4.29
C GLY A 19 6.28 12.59 5.21
N ASN A 20 5.02 12.19 5.05
CA ASN A 20 3.91 12.57 5.93
C ASN A 20 3.55 11.43 6.88
N ILE A 21 3.28 11.76 8.14
CA ILE A 21 2.84 10.79 9.15
C ILE A 21 1.32 10.74 9.14
N GLU A 22 0.79 9.64 8.62
CA GLU A 22 -0.63 9.31 8.59
C GLU A 22 -0.96 8.36 9.74
N ARG A 23 -2.16 8.45 10.30
CA ARG A 23 -2.64 7.52 11.33
C ARG A 23 -3.79 6.70 10.78
N ILE A 24 -3.75 5.40 10.97
CA ILE A 24 -4.84 4.51 10.58
C ILE A 24 -5.31 3.66 11.75
N LEU A 25 -6.59 3.32 11.71
CA LEU A 25 -7.24 2.47 12.68
C LEU A 25 -7.31 1.06 12.10
N ILE A 26 -6.58 0.12 12.69
CA ILE A 26 -6.61 -1.29 12.29
C ILE A 26 -7.30 -2.09 13.38
N THR A 27 -8.08 -3.07 12.98
CA THR A 27 -8.64 -4.04 13.92
C THR A 27 -8.18 -5.46 13.59
N LEU A 28 -8.28 -6.38 14.56
CA LEU A 28 -7.85 -7.77 14.38
C LEU A 28 -8.62 -8.51 13.25
N SER A 29 -9.81 -8.03 12.91
CA SER A 29 -10.63 -8.53 11.80
C SER A 29 -10.25 -7.96 10.44
N CYS A 30 -9.34 -6.97 10.37
CA CYS A 30 -8.91 -6.39 9.11
C CYS A 30 -8.03 -7.39 8.35
N THR A 31 -8.48 -7.74 7.15
CA THR A 31 -7.70 -8.55 6.21
C THR A 31 -6.50 -7.75 5.70
N SER A 32 -5.43 -8.45 5.32
CA SER A 32 -4.27 -7.84 4.66
C SER A 32 -4.65 -6.96 3.47
N PHE A 33 -5.65 -7.39 2.70
CA PHE A 33 -6.18 -6.66 1.55
C PHE A 33 -6.79 -5.30 1.93
N GLU A 34 -7.61 -5.25 2.98
CA GLU A 34 -8.24 -4.00 3.45
C GLU A 34 -7.19 -3.00 3.92
N ILE A 35 -6.17 -3.48 4.65
CA ILE A 35 -5.06 -2.64 5.13
C ILE A 35 -4.26 -2.12 3.93
N HIS A 36 -3.97 -2.98 2.95
CA HIS A 36 -3.28 -2.61 1.73
C HIS A 36 -4.06 -1.56 0.91
N ASP A 37 -5.38 -1.75 0.77
CA ASP A 37 -6.26 -0.82 0.07
C ASP A 37 -6.28 0.55 0.74
N LEU A 38 -6.40 0.57 2.07
CA LEU A 38 -6.38 1.81 2.86
C LEU A 38 -5.06 2.57 2.68
N ILE A 39 -3.92 1.86 2.73
CA ILE A 39 -2.61 2.49 2.52
C ILE A 39 -2.46 3.00 1.09
N CYS A 40 -2.95 2.25 0.09
CA CYS A 40 -2.99 2.71 -1.31
C CYS A 40 -3.77 4.03 -1.44
N ILE A 41 -4.96 4.10 -0.82
CA ILE A 41 -5.82 5.29 -0.85
C ILE A 41 -5.13 6.48 -0.20
N LEU A 42 -4.53 6.31 0.99
CA LEU A 42 -3.82 7.38 1.69
C LEU A 42 -2.58 7.85 0.92
N SER A 43 -1.92 6.94 0.23
CA SER A 43 -0.75 7.25 -0.58
C SER A 43 -1.10 7.82 -1.97
N ASN A 44 -2.39 7.87 -2.32
CA ASN A 44 -2.88 8.26 -3.64
C ASN A 44 -2.25 7.45 -4.79
N VAL A 45 -2.08 6.14 -4.58
CA VAL A 45 -1.51 5.20 -5.56
C VAL A 45 -2.54 4.15 -5.98
N PRO A 46 -2.40 3.54 -7.18
CA PRO A 46 -3.32 2.52 -7.62
C PRO A 46 -3.25 1.30 -6.70
N LYS A 47 -4.39 0.65 -6.46
CA LYS A 47 -4.56 -0.55 -5.61
C LYS A 47 -3.69 -1.75 -6.03
N SER A 48 -3.21 -1.74 -7.28
CA SER A 48 -2.28 -2.74 -7.84
C SER A 48 -0.81 -2.51 -7.44
N SER A 49 -0.50 -1.35 -6.84
CA SER A 49 0.86 -1.00 -6.43
C SER A 49 1.32 -1.96 -5.34
N ASN A 50 2.58 -2.38 -5.39
CA ASN A 50 3.15 -3.22 -4.34
C ASN A 50 3.62 -2.32 -3.19
N ILE A 51 2.97 -2.45 -2.04
CA ILE A 51 3.32 -1.71 -0.83
C ILE A 51 4.18 -2.58 0.08
N ILE A 52 5.34 -2.04 0.45
CA ILE A 52 6.26 -2.63 1.40
C ILE A 52 6.21 -1.79 2.68
N ILE A 53 5.86 -2.41 3.80
CA ILE A 53 5.86 -1.77 5.11
C ILE A 53 7.13 -2.16 5.85
N THR A 54 7.84 -1.18 6.40
CA THR A 54 9.06 -1.40 7.17
C THR A 54 8.97 -0.72 8.54
N ASP A 55 9.54 -1.36 9.55
CA ASP A 55 9.68 -0.81 10.90
C ASP A 55 10.81 0.25 10.96
N VAL A 56 10.91 0.97 12.07
CA VAL A 56 12.03 1.90 12.33
C VAL A 56 13.39 1.22 12.26
N ASN A 57 13.44 -0.09 12.51
CA ASN A 57 14.64 -0.91 12.39
C ASN A 57 14.92 -1.39 10.96
N GLY A 58 14.10 -1.00 9.97
CA GLY A 58 14.19 -1.47 8.59
C GLY A 58 13.69 -2.90 8.37
N LEU A 59 13.03 -3.49 9.38
CA LEU A 59 12.47 -4.83 9.27
C LEU A 59 11.15 -4.80 8.51
N HIS A 60 10.96 -5.76 7.61
CA HIS A 60 9.70 -5.89 6.87
C HIS A 60 8.55 -6.29 7.80
N VAL A 61 7.46 -5.53 7.75
CA VAL A 61 6.27 -5.75 8.57
C VAL A 61 5.14 -6.25 7.67
N PRO A 62 4.51 -7.39 7.99
CA PRO A 62 3.40 -7.90 7.19
C PRO A 62 2.16 -7.00 7.35
N CYS A 63 1.49 -6.70 6.23
CA CYS A 63 0.18 -6.03 6.22
C CYS A 63 -0.88 -6.98 6.80
N SER A 64 -1.08 -7.01 8.11
CA SER A 64 -2.06 -7.90 8.75
C SER A 64 -2.61 -7.28 10.04
N GLY A 65 -3.82 -7.67 10.44
CA GLY A 65 -4.41 -7.23 11.73
C GLY A 65 -3.60 -7.61 12.98
N SER A 66 -2.55 -8.42 12.83
CA SER A 66 -1.55 -8.74 13.84
C SER A 66 -0.41 -7.70 13.96
N MET A 67 -0.40 -6.66 13.13
CA MET A 67 0.57 -5.56 13.24
C MET A 67 0.57 -4.99 14.65
N LEU A 68 1.78 -4.69 15.15
CA LEU A 68 1.94 -4.11 16.46
C LEU A 68 1.51 -2.65 16.43
N ALA A 69 0.92 -2.20 17.54
CA ALA A 69 0.67 -0.78 17.72
C ALA A 69 2.02 -0.06 17.86
N ASN A 70 2.21 1.01 17.10
CA ASN A 70 3.39 1.86 17.18
C ASN A 70 2.99 3.26 17.66
N THR A 71 3.95 4.18 17.66
CA THR A 71 3.73 5.56 18.12
C THR A 71 4.09 6.54 17.02
N TYR A 72 3.67 7.80 17.18
CA TYR A 72 4.07 8.90 16.29
C TYR A 72 5.60 9.02 16.15
N ASN A 73 6.35 8.62 17.19
CA ASN A 73 7.81 8.69 17.21
C ASN A 73 8.48 7.49 16.51
N THR A 74 7.70 6.44 16.22
CA THR A 74 8.16 5.20 15.57
C THR A 74 7.20 4.75 14.46
N PRO A 75 6.90 5.62 13.47
CA PRO A 75 5.96 5.29 12.41
C PRO A 75 6.53 4.18 11.50
N TYR A 76 5.64 3.34 10.98
CA TYR A 76 5.99 2.35 9.98
C TYR A 76 6.24 3.05 8.65
N THR A 77 7.40 2.83 8.04
CA THR A 77 7.73 3.42 6.74
C THR A 77 7.09 2.63 5.63
N VAL A 78 6.23 3.28 4.86
CA VAL A 78 5.55 2.71 3.72
C VAL A 78 6.33 3.07 2.47
N THR A 79 6.91 2.05 1.83
CA THR A 79 7.58 2.19 0.54
C THR A 79 6.67 1.61 -0.54
N ILE A 80 6.23 2.46 -1.45
CA ILE A 80 5.40 2.03 -2.57
C ILE A 80 6.35 1.70 -3.71
N THR A 81 6.54 0.41 -3.96
CA THR A 81 7.14 -0.05 -5.19
C THR A 81 6.02 -0.08 -6.23
N GLN A 82 6.00 0.90 -7.12
CA GLN A 82 5.13 0.81 -8.29
C GLN A 82 5.49 -0.50 -9.01
N SER A 83 4.55 -1.45 -9.00
CA SER A 83 4.52 -2.49 -10.02
C SER A 83 4.47 -1.72 -11.33
N SER A 84 5.59 -1.64 -12.02
CA SER A 84 5.67 -1.16 -13.40
C SER A 84 4.94 -2.17 -14.28
N GLU A 85 3.64 -2.35 -14.07
CA GLU A 85 2.78 -2.78 -15.15
C GLU A 85 2.78 -1.57 -16.08
N PRO A 86 3.37 -1.69 -17.30
CA PRO A 86 3.35 -0.59 -18.24
C PRO A 86 1.88 -0.27 -18.44
N SER A 87 1.46 0.92 -18.01
CA SER A 87 0.12 1.42 -18.24
C SER A 87 -0.21 1.13 -19.70
N GLU A 88 -1.41 0.68 -20.03
CA GLU A 88 -1.78 0.30 -21.42
C GLU A 88 -1.34 1.38 -22.43
N ILE A 89 -1.35 2.64 -22.01
CA ILE A 89 -0.80 3.81 -22.72
C ILE A 89 0.68 3.65 -23.13
N SER A 90 1.55 3.17 -22.24
CA SER A 90 2.97 2.92 -22.54
C SER A 90 3.16 1.77 -23.54
N LEU A 91 2.33 0.72 -23.48
CA LEU A 91 2.33 -0.35 -24.47
C LEU A 91 1.86 0.14 -25.84
N ILE A 92 0.81 0.98 -25.86
CA ILE A 92 0.26 1.58 -27.08
C ILE A 92 1.31 2.51 -27.71
N VAL A 93 2.00 3.36 -26.93
CA VAL A 93 3.07 4.25 -27.42
C VAL A 93 4.20 3.45 -28.07
N ARG A 94 4.64 2.34 -27.46
CA ARG A 94 5.67 1.47 -28.04
C ARG A 94 5.21 0.77 -29.32
N MET A 95 3.93 0.40 -29.45
CA MET A 95 3.39 -0.11 -30.71
C MET A 95 3.39 0.96 -31.80
N PHE A 96 2.96 2.18 -31.50
CA PHE A 96 2.96 3.28 -32.48
C PHE A 96 4.38 3.62 -32.96
N GLU A 97 5.37 3.68 -32.07
CA GLU A 97 6.78 3.87 -32.47
C GLU A 97 7.27 2.75 -33.41
N SER A 98 6.91 1.50 -33.12
CA SER A 98 7.30 0.34 -33.95
C SER A 98 6.67 0.38 -35.36
N ILE A 99 5.43 0.85 -35.48
CA ILE A 99 4.75 1.03 -36.78
C ILE A 99 5.38 2.18 -37.56
N THR A 100 5.66 3.30 -36.89
CA THR A 100 6.23 4.50 -37.53
C THR A 100 7.63 4.22 -38.07
N LYS A 101 8.42 3.40 -37.35
CA LYS A 101 9.75 2.99 -37.78
C LYS A 101 9.74 2.05 -39.00
N GLN A 102 8.75 1.17 -39.12
CA GLN A 102 8.60 0.27 -40.28
C GLN A 102 8.14 0.98 -41.56
N MET A 103 7.53 2.16 -41.46
CA MET A 103 7.09 2.94 -42.64
C MET A 103 8.17 3.87 -43.20
N ASN A 104 9.27 4.09 -42.47
CA ASN A 104 10.35 4.99 -42.86
C ASN A 104 11.61 4.22 -43.35
N GLU A 105 11.47 2.93 -43.65
CA GLU A 105 12.48 2.05 -44.25
C GLU A 105 12.01 1.52 -45.60
#